data_AF-A0A831XN83-F1
#
_entry.id   AF-A0A831XN83-F1
#
_cell.length_a   1.000
_cell.length_b   1.000
_cell.length_c   1.000
_cell.angle_alpha   90.00
_cell.angle_beta   90.00
_cell.angle_gamma   90.00
#
_symmetry.space_group_name_H-M   'P 1'
#
loop_
_entity.id
_entity.type
_entity.pdbx_description
1 polymer ?
#
loop_
_entity_poly.entity_id
_entity_poly.type
_entity_poly.pdbx_seq_one_letter_code
_entity_poly.pdbx_strand_id
1 'polypeptide(L)'
;NHYCGVRFRRAGYALGMHHFKEGDVGNLALVTGAGLLRTGKNLAAATRFLTYLLSPKAQQYFVGNIGEYPLVKGVVTDPNLLPLEEALAKSPRLDFEKLPLDQALRLLRELGIL
;
A
#
# COMPACT_ATOMS: atom_id res chain seq x y z
N ASN A 1 9.02 2.78 0.04
CA ASN A 1 7.77 2.58 0.80
C ASN A 1 7.39 3.88 1.51
N HIS A 2 6.36 4.58 1.03
CA HIS A 2 6.05 5.97 1.42
C HIS A 2 5.57 6.16 2.87
N TYR A 3 4.96 5.13 3.48
CA TYR A 3 4.37 5.25 4.82
C TYR A 3 5.40 5.55 5.93
N CYS A 4 6.64 5.06 5.81
CA CYS A 4 7.72 5.41 6.73
C CYS A 4 8.06 6.91 6.64
N GLY A 5 8.13 7.46 5.42
CA GLY A 5 8.44 8.87 5.19
C GLY A 5 7.40 9.79 5.82
N VAL A 6 6.11 9.46 5.69
CA VAL A 6 5.02 10.21 6.33
C VAL A 6 5.15 10.22 7.85
N ARG A 7 5.45 9.06 8.47
CA ARG A 7 5.64 8.96 9.93
C ARG A 7 6.79 9.84 10.43
N PHE A 8 7.92 9.84 9.74
CA PHE A 8 9.06 10.70 10.12
C PHE A 8 8.74 12.18 9.96
N ARG A 9 8.03 12.59 8.90
CA ARG A 9 7.57 13.98 8.76
C ARG A 9 6.60 14.40 9.85
N ARG A 10 5.66 13.53 10.24
CA ARG A 10 4.76 13.75 11.38
C ARG A 10 5.53 13.93 12.70
N ALA A 11 6.67 13.26 12.84
CA ALA A 11 7.57 13.40 13.98
C ALA A 11 8.47 14.65 13.91
N GLY A 12 8.32 15.50 12.89
CA GLY A 12 9.05 16.76 12.75
C GLY A 12 10.35 16.68 11.94
N TYR A 13 10.69 15.53 11.36
CA TYR A 13 11.88 15.40 10.53
C TYR A 13 11.66 15.92 9.11
N ALA A 14 12.60 16.73 8.61
CA ALA A 14 12.59 17.18 7.23
C ALA A 14 13.12 16.08 6.30
N LEU A 15 12.22 15.34 5.65
CA LEU A 15 12.56 14.30 4.67
C LEU A 15 11.94 14.58 3.30
N GLY A 16 12.77 14.63 2.27
CA GLY A 16 12.31 14.64 0.89
C GLY A 16 11.65 13.32 0.49
N MET A 17 10.56 13.39 -0.28
CA MET A 17 9.90 12.23 -0.86
C MET A 17 9.80 12.46 -2.36
N HIS A 18 10.64 11.73 -3.10
CA HIS A 18 10.71 11.83 -4.54
C HIS A 18 9.74 10.82 -5.18
N HIS A 19 9.10 11.24 -6.26
CA HIS A 19 8.33 10.35 -7.13
C HIS A 19 8.91 10.46 -8.54
N PHE A 20 9.07 9.31 -9.19
CA PHE A 20 9.52 9.24 -10.57
C PHE A 20 8.39 9.65 -11.52
N LYS A 21 8.67 9.58 -12.82
CA LYS A 21 7.68 9.81 -13.88
C LYS A 21 6.51 8.83 -13.77
N GLU A 22 5.39 9.17 -14.36
CA GLU A 22 4.22 8.29 -14.38
C GLU A 22 4.54 6.96 -15.08
N GLY A 23 4.10 5.86 -14.46
CA GLY A 23 4.33 4.51 -14.98
C GLY A 23 5.73 3.95 -14.73
N ASP A 24 6.61 4.67 -14.03
CA ASP A 24 7.97 4.21 -13.74
C ASP A 24 7.99 3.12 -12.64
N VAL A 25 8.82 2.09 -12.80
CA VAL A 25 8.93 0.97 -11.84
C VAL A 25 9.36 1.40 -10.44
N GLY A 26 10.04 2.55 -10.29
CA GLY A 26 10.37 3.15 -9.00
C GLY A 26 9.15 3.64 -8.21
N ASN A 27 7.99 3.76 -8.85
CA ASN A 27 6.71 4.12 -8.25
C ASN A 27 5.77 2.93 -8.03
N LEU A 28 6.27 1.68 -8.07
CA LEU A 28 5.45 0.47 -7.90
C LEU A 28 4.52 0.55 -6.68
N ALA A 29 3.21 0.51 -6.92
CA ALA A 29 2.23 0.40 -5.84
C ALA A 29 2.38 -0.93 -5.10
N LEU A 30 2.31 -0.89 -3.77
CA LEU A 30 2.35 -2.07 -2.92
C LEU A 30 1.00 -2.24 -2.24
N VAL A 31 0.18 -3.12 -2.81
CA VAL A 31 -1.20 -3.34 -2.38
C VAL A 31 -1.25 -4.37 -1.26
N THR A 32 -1.98 -4.06 -0.19
CA THR A 32 -2.34 -5.02 0.85
C THR A 32 -3.77 -5.52 0.62
N GLY A 33 -4.06 -6.75 1.05
CA GLY A 33 -5.37 -7.37 0.83
C GLY A 33 -5.66 -8.49 1.82
N ALA A 34 -6.91 -8.94 1.82
CA ALA A 34 -7.37 -10.05 2.64
C ALA A 34 -8.38 -10.90 1.87
N GLY A 35 -8.36 -12.21 2.11
CA GLY A 35 -9.24 -13.18 1.45
C GLY A 35 -9.90 -14.14 2.44
N LEU A 36 -11.05 -14.69 2.04
CA LEU A 36 -11.73 -15.73 2.81
C LEU A 36 -11.22 -17.11 2.37
N LEU A 37 -10.74 -17.91 3.32
CA LEU A 37 -10.34 -19.28 3.05
C LEU A 37 -11.57 -20.16 2.83
N ARG A 38 -11.53 -21.02 1.80
CA ARG A 38 -12.59 -22.00 1.49
C ARG A 38 -12.88 -22.95 2.66
N THR A 39 -11.89 -23.21 3.50
CA THR A 39 -11.97 -24.08 4.68
C THR A 39 -12.51 -23.36 5.93
N GLY A 40 -12.79 -22.06 5.82
CA GLY A 40 -13.24 -21.23 6.94
C GLY A 40 -14.61 -21.66 7.48
N LYS A 41 -14.68 -21.95 8.78
CA LYS A 41 -15.93 -22.38 9.45
C LYS A 41 -16.83 -21.22 9.87
N ASN A 42 -16.30 -19.99 9.91
CA ASN A 42 -16.98 -18.81 10.42
C ASN A 42 -17.19 -17.75 9.33
N LEU A 43 -17.79 -18.14 8.20
CA LEU A 43 -17.93 -17.27 7.02
C LEU A 43 -18.63 -15.94 7.34
N ALA A 44 -19.71 -15.96 8.13
CA ALA A 44 -20.43 -14.74 8.49
C ALA A 44 -19.55 -13.74 9.28
N ALA A 45 -18.77 -14.23 10.25
CA ALA A 45 -17.87 -13.38 11.03
C ALA A 45 -16.70 -12.87 10.16
N ALA A 46 -16.15 -13.71 9.29
CA ALA A 46 -15.06 -13.33 8.42
C ALA A 46 -15.48 -12.28 7.37
N THR A 47 -16.67 -12.42 6.77
CA THR A 47 -17.23 -11.38 5.89
C THR A 47 -17.43 -10.07 6.63
N ARG A 48 -18.00 -10.10 7.85
CA ARG A 48 -18.13 -8.88 8.68
C ARG A 48 -16.79 -8.23 8.98
N PHE A 49 -15.74 -9.02 9.19
CA PHE A 49 -14.39 -8.50 9.40
C PHE A 49 -13.85 -7.80 8.15
N LEU A 50 -14.00 -8.40 6.96
CA LEU A 50 -13.60 -7.75 5.69
C LEU A 50 -14.37 -6.46 5.45
N THR A 51 -15.68 -6.44 5.73
CA THR A 51 -16.49 -5.22 5.67
C THR A 51 -15.99 -4.16 6.65
N TYR A 52 -15.58 -4.56 7.87
CA TYR A 52 -15.00 -3.65 8.84
C TYR A 52 -13.69 -3.03 8.35
N LEU A 53 -12.80 -3.80 7.71
CA LEU A 53 -11.53 -3.30 7.17
C LEU A 53 -11.73 -2.19 6.12
N LEU A 54 -12.85 -2.22 5.38
CA LEU A 54 -13.23 -1.20 4.40
C LEU A 54 -14.12 -0.09 4.99
N SER A 55 -14.44 -0.14 6.28
CA SER A 55 -15.21 0.92 6.92
C SER A 55 -14.41 2.23 6.99
N PRO A 56 -15.06 3.41 6.96
CA PRO A 56 -14.37 4.68 7.12
C PRO A 56 -13.51 4.75 8.39
N LYS A 57 -13.97 4.12 9.49
CA LYS A 57 -13.23 4.07 10.76
C LYS A 57 -11.91 3.30 10.62
N ALA A 58 -11.94 2.11 10.01
CA ALA A 58 -10.73 1.32 9.82
C ALA A 58 -9.79 1.96 8.80
N GLN A 59 -10.33 2.53 7.73
CA GLN A 59 -9.55 3.23 6.71
C GLN A 59 -8.90 4.51 7.27
N GLN A 60 -9.58 5.25 8.15
CA GLN A 60 -8.98 6.37 8.87
C GLN A 60 -7.84 5.93 9.80
N TYR A 61 -7.93 4.73 10.40
CA TYR A 61 -6.82 4.16 11.17
C TYR A 61 -5.60 3.86 10.29
N PHE A 62 -5.78 3.25 9.11
CA PHE A 62 -4.66 2.99 8.20
C PHE A 62 -3.94 4.29 7.78
N VAL A 63 -4.69 5.35 7.50
CA VAL A 63 -4.10 6.65 7.16
C VAL A 63 -3.44 7.33 8.37
N GLY A 64 -4.15 7.38 9.50
CA GLY A 64 -3.73 8.14 10.68
C GLY A 64 -2.62 7.47 11.49
N ASN A 65 -2.73 6.16 11.71
CA ASN A 65 -1.79 5.41 12.54
C ASN A 65 -0.71 4.73 11.70
N ILE A 66 -1.04 4.31 10.48
CA ILE A 66 -0.10 3.56 9.63
C ILE A 66 0.60 4.48 8.62
N GLY A 67 -0.11 5.47 8.06
CA GLY A 67 0.41 6.33 7.00
C GLY A 67 0.25 5.71 5.61
N GLU A 68 -0.63 4.72 5.47
CA GLU A 68 -0.99 4.10 4.20
C GLU A 68 -2.12 4.87 3.50
N TYR A 69 -2.28 4.63 2.20
CA TYR A 69 -3.35 5.21 1.40
C TYR A 69 -4.69 4.51 1.72
N PRO A 70 -5.78 5.26 1.89
CA PRO A 70 -7.11 4.65 1.97
C PRO A 70 -7.58 4.23 0.58
N LEU A 71 -8.48 3.25 0.50
CA LEU A 71 -9.11 2.82 -0.76
C LEU A 71 -10.61 3.15 -0.82
N VAL A 72 -11.12 3.91 0.16
CA VAL A 72 -12.50 4.37 0.22
C VAL A 72 -12.56 5.88 0.35
N LYS A 73 -13.68 6.48 -0.08
CA LYS A 73 -13.93 7.92 0.04
C LYS A 73 -14.29 8.30 1.50
N GLY A 74 -14.18 9.58 1.80
CA GLY A 74 -14.60 10.13 3.10
C GLY A 74 -13.59 9.92 4.23
N VAL A 75 -12.34 9.62 3.89
CA VAL A 75 -11.22 9.49 4.84
C VAL A 75 -10.33 10.71 4.69
N VAL A 76 -9.95 11.32 5.82
CA VAL A 76 -9.04 12.47 5.82
C VAL A 76 -7.62 11.96 5.63
N THR A 77 -7.02 12.32 4.50
CA THR A 77 -5.63 11.98 4.15
C THR A 77 -4.64 12.95 4.75
N ASP A 78 -3.40 12.49 4.92
CA ASP A 78 -2.31 13.36 5.36
C ASP A 78 -1.95 14.37 4.25
N PRO A 79 -1.73 15.65 4.57
CA PRO A 79 -1.30 16.64 3.56
C PRO A 79 0.07 16.31 2.94
N ASN A 80 0.88 15.45 3.57
CA ASN A 80 2.15 14.98 3.02
C ASN A 80 2.00 13.86 1.97
N LEU A 81 0.81 13.29 1.82
CA LEU A 81 0.50 12.30 0.80
C LEU A 81 -0.06 12.98 -0.44
N LEU A 82 0.30 12.48 -1.62
CA LEU A 82 -0.43 12.80 -2.85
C LEU A 82 -1.90 12.35 -2.69
N PRO A 83 -2.85 12.96 -3.40
CA PRO A 83 -4.16 12.35 -3.61
C PRO A 83 -4.04 10.92 -4.14
N LEU A 84 -4.99 10.04 -3.79
CA LEU A 84 -4.95 8.63 -4.17
C LEU A 84 -4.86 8.46 -5.69
N GLU A 85 -5.66 9.23 -6.43
CA GLU A 85 -5.74 9.18 -7.89
C GLU A 85 -4.40 9.54 -8.54
N GLU A 86 -3.69 10.54 -7.99
CA GLU A 86 -2.36 10.93 -8.45
C GLU A 86 -1.30 9.86 -8.10
N ALA A 87 -1.39 9.25 -6.92
CA ALA A 87 -0.50 8.15 -6.54
C ALA A 87 -0.69 6.93 -7.44
N LEU A 88 -1.93 6.59 -7.78
CA LEU A 88 -2.26 5.49 -8.70
C LEU A 88 -1.76 5.77 -10.11
N ALA A 89 -1.90 6.99 -10.63
CA ALA A 89 -1.40 7.38 -11.95
C ALA A 89 0.12 7.25 -12.07
N LYS A 90 0.85 7.43 -10.95
CA LYS A 90 2.30 7.30 -10.93
C LYS A 90 2.80 5.86 -10.98
N SER A 91 2.02 4.91 -10.47
CA SER A 91 2.39 3.49 -10.48
C SER A 91 2.37 2.90 -11.91
N PRO A 92 3.28 1.98 -12.24
CA PRO A 92 3.18 1.20 -13.47
C PRO A 92 1.90 0.37 -13.49
N ARG A 93 1.36 0.16 -14.70
CA ARG A 93 0.23 -0.76 -14.93
C ARG A 93 0.76 -2.17 -15.09
N LEU A 94 0.69 -2.95 -14.03
CA LEU A 94 1.14 -4.35 -13.98
C LEU A 94 0.05 -5.22 -13.37
N ASP A 95 0.12 -6.52 -13.65
CA ASP A 95 -0.63 -7.52 -12.89
C ASP A 95 0.11 -7.79 -11.58
N PHE A 96 -0.37 -7.17 -10.49
CA PHE A 96 0.25 -7.29 -9.17
C PHE A 96 0.22 -8.71 -8.61
N GLU A 97 -0.68 -9.57 -9.08
CA GLU A 97 -0.75 -10.98 -8.65
C GLU A 97 0.31 -11.84 -9.33
N LYS A 98 0.96 -11.34 -10.39
CA LYS A 98 1.94 -12.09 -11.20
C LYS A 98 3.32 -11.43 -11.25
N LEU A 99 3.66 -10.64 -10.24
CA LEU A 99 5.02 -10.11 -10.14
C LEU A 99 6.03 -11.26 -10.04
N PRO A 100 7.12 -11.27 -10.84
CA PRO A 100 8.05 -12.39 -10.91
C PRO A 100 9.04 -12.38 -9.74
N LEU A 101 8.54 -12.54 -8.51
CA LEU A 101 9.33 -12.46 -7.28
C LEU A 101 10.47 -13.49 -7.26
N ASP A 102 10.24 -14.70 -7.73
CA ASP A 102 11.27 -15.74 -7.80
C ASP A 102 12.44 -15.35 -8.72
N GLN A 103 12.15 -14.68 -9.83
CA GLN A 103 13.17 -14.16 -10.74
C GLN A 103 13.94 -13.01 -10.08
N ALA A 104 13.24 -12.09 -9.40
CA ALA A 104 13.88 -11.01 -8.67
C ALA A 104 14.83 -11.54 -7.58
N LEU A 105 14.39 -12.52 -6.78
CA LEU A 105 15.21 -13.15 -5.75
C LEU A 105 16.41 -13.90 -6.34
N ARG A 106 16.22 -14.59 -7.48
CA ARG A 106 17.31 -15.26 -8.20
C ARG A 106 18.37 -14.25 -8.64
N LEU A 107 17.97 -13.16 -9.29
CA LEU A 107 18.90 -12.13 -9.78
C LEU A 107 19.64 -11.45 -8.63
N LEU A 108 18.96 -11.12 -7.53
CA LEU A 108 19.61 -10.53 -6.35
C LEU A 108 20.71 -11.43 -5.78
N ARG A 109 20.48 -12.75 -5.76
CA ARG A 109 21.47 -13.74 -5.32
C ARG A 109 22.62 -13.93 -6.30
N GLU A 110 22.31 -14.03 -7.60
CA GLU A 110 23.33 -14.17 -8.65
C GLU A 110 24.28 -12.96 -8.69
N LEU A 111 23.78 -11.78 -8.36
CA LEU A 111 24.56 -10.54 -8.27
C LEU A 111 25.24 -10.32 -6.91
N GLY A 112 25.04 -11.21 -5.93
CA GLY A 112 25.61 -11.09 -4.58
C GLY A 112 25.06 -9.92 -3.75
N ILE A 113 23.87 -9.42 -4.09
CA ILE A 113 23.16 -8.38 -3.33
C ILE A 113 22.41 -9.01 -2.14
N LEU A 114 21.96 -10.27 -2.29
CA LEU A 114 21.29 -11.10 -1.29
C LEU A 114 22.04 -12.42 -1.10
#